data_AF-A0A850SNF5-F1
#
_entry.id   AF-A0A850SNF5-F1
#
_cell.length_a   1.000
_cell.length_b   1.000
_cell.length_c   1.000
_cell.angle_alpha   90.00
_cell.angle_beta   90.00
_cell.angle_gamma   90.00
#
_symmetry.space_group_name_H-M   'P 1'
#
loop_
_entity.id
_entity.type
_entity.pdbx_description
1 polymer ?
#
loop_
_entity_poly.entity_id
_entity_poly.type
_entity_poly.pdbx_seq_one_letter_code
_entity_poly.pdbx_strand_id
1 'polypeptide(L)'
;MPVTAITLVCNPDAEALSDDIVDEAMHRLLEFTGGAEVRRRSLAEDVAEDLLVEAALDRAAAEALFADILAAAPADVIVQPAAHRRKRLLVADMDSTIIGQECIDELADFAGLKAEISAITERAMRGELDFAAALKERVGMLKGLSESVLDACYRTRIALNPGAKTLVATM
;
A
#
# COMPACT_ATOMS: atom_id res chain seq x y z
N MET A 1 -5.96 -21.83 -20.05
CA MET A 1 -6.68 -21.45 -18.80
C MET A 1 -6.62 -19.92 -18.66
N PRO A 2 -7.36 -19.23 -17.76
CA PRO A 2 -7.08 -17.81 -17.53
C PRO A 2 -5.63 -17.64 -17.04
N VAL A 3 -4.91 -16.66 -17.57
CA VAL A 3 -3.55 -16.33 -17.13
C VAL A 3 -3.66 -15.54 -15.82
N THR A 4 -2.97 -16.01 -14.79
CA THR A 4 -2.79 -15.32 -13.52
C THR A 4 -1.48 -14.54 -13.56
N ALA A 5 -1.53 -13.27 -13.13
CA ALA A 5 -0.36 -12.45 -12.90
C ALA A 5 -0.07 -12.44 -11.40
N ILE A 6 1.13 -12.89 -11.05
CA ILE A 6 1.69 -12.87 -9.70
C ILE A 6 2.80 -11.83 -9.73
N THR A 7 2.58 -10.70 -9.07
CA THR A 7 3.58 -9.65 -8.97
C THR A 7 4.29 -9.77 -7.63
N LEU A 8 5.60 -9.97 -7.65
CA LEU A 8 6.47 -9.79 -6.49
C LEU A 8 6.94 -8.33 -6.51
N VAL A 9 6.83 -7.63 -5.39
CA VAL A 9 7.26 -6.23 -5.27
C VAL A 9 7.88 -5.98 -3.91
N CYS A 10 9.03 -5.33 -3.85
CA CYS A 10 9.70 -4.98 -2.59
C CYS A 10 9.84 -3.47 -2.41
N ASN A 11 10.37 -3.07 -1.25
CA ASN A 11 10.79 -1.69 -1.04
C ASN A 11 11.90 -1.33 -2.07
N PRO A 12 11.74 -0.24 -2.86
CA PRO A 12 12.74 0.17 -3.83
C PRO A 12 14.10 0.51 -3.22
N ASP A 13 14.17 0.91 -1.95
CA ASP A 13 15.46 1.16 -1.28
C ASP A 13 16.22 -0.13 -0.91
N ALA A 14 15.53 -1.29 -0.96
CA ALA A 14 16.10 -2.58 -0.60
C ALA A 14 16.56 -3.40 -1.81
N GLU A 15 15.98 -3.15 -3.01
CA GLU A 15 16.31 -3.87 -4.26
C GLU A 15 16.39 -5.40 -4.04
N ALA A 16 15.39 -5.94 -3.35
CA ALA A 16 15.45 -7.28 -2.77
C ALA A 16 15.11 -8.41 -3.76
N LEU A 17 14.69 -8.11 -4.99
CA LEU A 17 14.25 -9.11 -5.98
C LEU A 17 15.35 -9.45 -6.99
N SER A 18 16.46 -10.00 -6.52
CA SER A 18 17.55 -10.46 -7.40
C SER A 18 17.08 -11.57 -8.36
N ASP A 19 17.82 -11.77 -9.45
CA ASP A 19 17.54 -12.84 -10.41
C ASP A 19 17.43 -14.23 -9.74
N ASP A 20 18.30 -14.56 -8.79
CA ASP A 20 18.26 -15.83 -8.05
C ASP A 20 16.92 -16.04 -7.31
N ILE A 21 16.40 -14.97 -6.70
CA ILE A 21 15.14 -14.99 -5.96
C ILE A 21 13.96 -15.18 -6.92
N VAL A 22 13.99 -14.47 -8.05
CA VAL A 22 12.92 -14.53 -9.04
C VAL A 22 12.92 -15.89 -9.74
N ASP A 23 14.09 -16.44 -10.05
CA ASP A 23 14.26 -17.76 -10.67
C ASP A 23 13.77 -18.88 -9.73
N GLU A 24 14.07 -18.79 -8.43
CA GLU A 24 13.52 -19.70 -7.42
C GLU A 24 11.99 -19.61 -7.35
N ALA A 25 11.41 -18.40 -7.37
CA ALA A 25 9.96 -18.23 -7.40
C ALA A 25 9.33 -18.84 -8.68
N MET A 26 9.97 -18.66 -9.84
CA MET A 26 9.55 -19.28 -11.10
C MET A 26 9.62 -20.80 -11.03
N HIS A 27 10.69 -21.36 -10.44
CA HIS A 27 10.85 -22.80 -10.28
C HIS A 27 9.73 -23.40 -9.42
N ARG A 28 9.42 -22.78 -8.28
CA ARG A 28 8.30 -23.20 -7.41
C ARG A 28 6.96 -23.15 -8.12
N LEU A 29 6.71 -22.13 -8.94
CA LEU A 29 5.49 -22.06 -9.75
C LEU A 29 5.42 -23.16 -10.80
N LEU A 30 6.53 -23.44 -11.48
CA LEU A 30 6.62 -24.52 -12.45
C LEU A 30 6.26 -25.86 -11.79
N GLU A 31 6.81 -26.16 -10.62
CA GLU A 31 6.50 -27.38 -9.87
C GLU A 31 5.05 -27.42 -9.40
N PHE A 32 4.56 -26.34 -8.77
CA PHE A 32 3.20 -26.25 -8.25
C PHE A 32 2.14 -26.44 -9.34
N THR A 33 2.39 -25.93 -10.54
CA THR A 33 1.46 -26.01 -11.67
C THR A 33 1.60 -27.29 -12.49
N GLY A 34 2.51 -28.19 -12.13
CA GLY A 34 2.75 -29.43 -12.88
C GLY A 34 3.42 -29.20 -14.23
N GLY A 35 4.28 -28.18 -14.33
CA GLY A 35 5.06 -27.85 -15.52
C GLY A 35 4.43 -26.81 -16.44
N ALA A 36 3.52 -25.96 -15.95
CA ALA A 36 2.98 -24.88 -16.77
C ALA A 36 4.06 -23.83 -17.04
N GLU A 37 4.09 -23.30 -18.26
CA GLU A 37 5.04 -22.24 -18.62
C GLU A 37 4.84 -20.99 -17.74
N VAL A 38 5.92 -20.54 -17.11
CA VAL A 38 5.98 -19.30 -16.33
C VAL A 38 6.73 -18.26 -17.14
N ARG A 39 6.06 -17.15 -17.48
CA ARG A 39 6.70 -16.03 -18.20
C ARG A 39 7.01 -14.90 -17.22
N ARG A 40 8.29 -14.57 -17.09
CA ARG A 40 8.76 -13.39 -16.35
C ARG A 40 8.59 -12.11 -17.15
N ARG A 41 8.24 -11.03 -16.47
CA ARG A 41 8.28 -9.67 -17.01
C ARG A 41 8.73 -8.69 -15.92
N SER A 42 9.89 -8.10 -16.12
CA SER A 42 10.37 -7.04 -15.23
C SER A 42 9.53 -5.76 -15.37
N LEU A 43 9.11 -5.21 -14.22
CA LEU A 43 8.39 -3.95 -14.11
C LEU A 43 9.32 -2.83 -13.62
N ALA A 44 10.21 -3.18 -12.69
CA ALA A 44 11.32 -2.36 -12.22
C ALA A 44 12.44 -3.32 -11.78
N GLU A 45 13.65 -3.12 -12.31
CA GLU A 45 14.83 -3.94 -12.01
C GLU A 45 15.02 -4.06 -10.50
N ASP A 46 15.22 -5.29 -10.02
CA ASP A 46 15.40 -5.68 -8.60
C ASP A 46 14.29 -5.25 -7.61
N VAL A 47 13.20 -4.65 -8.09
CA VAL A 47 12.14 -4.07 -7.25
C VAL A 47 10.77 -4.69 -7.52
N ALA A 48 10.43 -4.96 -8.78
CA ALA A 48 9.11 -5.47 -9.14
C ALA A 48 9.12 -6.37 -10.38
N GLU A 49 8.60 -7.58 -10.22
CA GLU A 49 8.60 -8.63 -11.25
C GLU A 49 7.21 -9.27 -11.37
N ASP A 50 6.71 -9.37 -12.60
CA ASP A 50 5.52 -10.15 -12.92
C ASP A 50 5.91 -11.59 -13.32
N LEU A 51 5.29 -12.57 -12.67
CA LEU A 51 5.30 -13.98 -13.07
C LEU A 51 3.91 -14.33 -13.63
N LEU A 52 3.85 -14.62 -14.92
CA LEU A 52 2.61 -14.90 -15.65
C LEU A 52 2.49 -16.41 -15.89
N VAL A 53 1.41 -17.02 -15.41
CA VAL A 53 1.19 -18.46 -15.50
C VAL A 53 -0.26 -18.82 -15.85
N GLU A 54 -0.45 -19.85 -16.67
CA GLU A 54 -1.77 -20.40 -16.99
C GLU A 54 -2.24 -21.38 -15.90
N ALA A 55 -2.49 -20.86 -14.71
CA ALA A 55 -3.01 -21.63 -13.59
C ALA A 55 -3.96 -20.78 -12.74
N ALA A 56 -4.93 -21.43 -12.10
CA ALA A 56 -5.73 -20.80 -11.06
C ALA A 56 -4.93 -20.84 -9.75
N LEU A 57 -4.40 -19.69 -9.36
CA LEU A 57 -3.71 -19.49 -8.09
C LEU A 57 -4.38 -18.31 -7.38
N ASP A 58 -4.76 -18.50 -6.12
CA ASP A 58 -5.21 -17.40 -5.29
C ASP A 58 -4.06 -16.82 -4.46
N ARG A 59 -4.35 -15.70 -3.77
CA ARG A 59 -3.36 -15.01 -2.95
C ARG A 59 -2.78 -15.90 -1.85
N ALA A 60 -3.62 -16.67 -1.14
CA ALA A 60 -3.18 -17.48 -0.01
C ALA A 60 -2.25 -18.61 -0.46
N ALA A 61 -2.54 -19.25 -1.60
CA ALA A 61 -1.68 -20.25 -2.19
C ALA A 61 -0.34 -19.66 -2.66
N ALA A 62 -0.34 -18.46 -3.24
CA ALA A 62 0.89 -17.78 -3.61
C ALA A 62 1.75 -17.38 -2.41
N GLU A 63 1.14 -16.80 -1.37
CA GLU A 63 1.82 -16.46 -0.11
C GLU A 63 2.44 -17.71 0.54
N ALA A 64 1.72 -18.83 0.56
CA ALA A 64 2.23 -20.09 1.09
C ALA A 64 3.38 -20.65 0.24
N LEU A 65 3.27 -20.58 -1.10
CA LEU A 65 4.29 -21.06 -2.04
C LEU A 65 5.61 -20.30 -1.90
N PHE A 66 5.52 -19.00 -1.67
CA PHE A 66 6.66 -18.10 -1.58
C PHE A 66 7.07 -17.74 -0.15
N ALA A 67 6.50 -18.37 0.89
CA ALA A 67 6.70 -17.95 2.28
C ALA A 67 8.18 -17.76 2.66
N ASP A 68 9.06 -18.69 2.27
CA ASP A 68 10.51 -18.58 2.55
C ASP A 68 11.18 -17.46 1.73
N ILE A 69 10.73 -17.26 0.49
CA ILE A 69 11.22 -16.20 -0.39
C ILE A 69 10.84 -14.84 0.19
N LEU A 70 9.56 -14.66 0.57
CA LEU A 70 9.05 -13.43 1.18
C LEU A 70 9.69 -13.15 2.55
N ALA A 71 10.12 -14.20 3.27
CA ALA A 71 10.87 -14.06 4.51
C ALA A 71 12.35 -13.64 4.28
N ALA A 72 12.99 -14.16 3.23
CA ALA A 72 14.39 -13.85 2.89
C ALA A 72 14.54 -12.49 2.20
N ALA A 73 13.59 -12.14 1.35
CA ALA A 73 13.49 -10.87 0.64
C ALA A 73 12.14 -10.23 0.97
N PRO A 74 12.10 -9.21 1.85
CA PRO A 74 10.87 -8.57 2.28
C PRO A 74 10.14 -7.96 1.09
N ALA A 75 9.22 -8.73 0.53
CA ALA A 75 8.44 -8.43 -0.64
C ALA A 75 6.97 -8.73 -0.37
N ASP A 76 6.11 -7.98 -1.04
CA ASP A 76 4.69 -8.25 -1.12
C ASP A 76 4.38 -9.09 -2.37
N VAL A 77 3.33 -9.91 -2.27
CA VAL A 77 2.81 -10.69 -3.39
C VAL A 77 1.40 -10.21 -3.75
N ILE A 78 1.21 -9.88 -5.03
CA ILE A 78 -0.07 -9.45 -5.58
C ILE A 78 -0.52 -10.48 -6.61
N VAL A 79 -1.69 -11.08 -6.39
CA VAL A 79 -2.27 -12.09 -7.29
C VAL A 79 -3.54 -11.54 -7.92
N GLN A 80 -3.59 -11.54 -9.25
CA GLN A 80 -4.72 -11.03 -10.01
C GLN A 80 -4.82 -11.67 -11.40
N PRO A 81 -6.00 -11.67 -12.04
CA PRO A 81 -6.09 -12.01 -13.46
C PRO A 81 -5.21 -11.09 -14.31
N ALA A 82 -4.45 -11.66 -15.25
CA ALA A 82 -3.63 -10.86 -16.16
C ALA A 82 -4.48 -9.99 -17.11
N ALA A 83 -5.70 -10.44 -17.41
CA ALA A 83 -6.66 -9.71 -18.24
C ALA A 83 -7.20 -8.48 -17.51
N HIS A 84 -7.35 -7.36 -18.24
CA HIS A 84 -7.98 -6.12 -17.76
C HIS A 84 -7.36 -5.48 -16.50
N ARG A 85 -6.11 -5.80 -16.15
CA ARG A 85 -5.42 -5.22 -15.00
C ARG A 85 -4.97 -3.76 -15.19
N ARG A 86 -4.80 -3.30 -16.43
CA ARG A 86 -4.54 -1.88 -16.73
C ARG A 86 -5.80 -1.06 -16.41
N LYS A 87 -5.70 -0.12 -15.47
CA LYS A 87 -6.79 0.78 -15.08
C LYS A 87 -6.54 2.19 -15.61
N ARG A 88 -7.60 2.98 -15.73
CA ARG A 88 -7.58 4.37 -16.23
C ARG A 88 -7.95 5.41 -15.16
N LEU A 89 -8.30 4.95 -13.96
CA LEU A 89 -8.70 5.78 -12.84
C LEU A 89 -8.11 5.17 -11.57
N LEU A 90 -7.45 6.01 -10.78
CA LEU A 90 -7.01 5.71 -9.42
C LEU A 90 -7.71 6.70 -8.50
N VAL A 91 -8.29 6.17 -7.42
CA VAL A 91 -8.79 6.96 -6.30
C VAL A 91 -8.02 6.48 -5.08
N ALA A 92 -7.42 7.42 -4.36
CA ALA A 92 -6.66 7.15 -3.15
C ALA A 92 -7.21 8.01 -2.01
N ASP A 93 -7.16 7.47 -0.81
CA ASP A 93 -7.34 8.26 0.41
C ASP A 93 -6.16 9.22 0.59
N MET A 94 -6.32 10.24 1.42
CA MET A 94 -5.28 11.22 1.69
C MET A 94 -4.46 10.84 2.93
N ASP A 95 -5.11 10.85 4.10
CA ASP A 95 -4.48 10.61 5.39
C ASP A 95 -4.02 9.15 5.49
N SER A 96 -2.85 8.94 6.09
CA SER A 96 -2.18 7.63 6.18
C SER A 96 -2.01 6.86 4.85
N THR A 97 -2.12 7.55 3.71
CA THR A 97 -2.05 6.96 2.35
C THR A 97 -1.17 7.78 1.41
N ILE A 98 -1.63 8.97 0.97
CA ILE A 98 -0.82 9.89 0.15
C ILE A 98 0.13 10.71 1.01
N ILE A 99 -0.30 11.01 2.24
CA ILE A 99 0.53 11.59 3.30
C ILE A 99 0.61 10.61 4.48
N GLY A 100 1.65 10.74 5.30
CA GLY A 100 1.85 9.87 6.46
C GLY A 100 1.13 10.36 7.73
N GLN A 101 0.49 11.52 7.68
CA GLN A 101 -0.14 12.17 8.83
C GLN A 101 -1.66 11.99 8.82
N GLU A 102 -2.26 12.19 10.01
CA GLU A 102 -3.70 12.40 10.21
C GLU A 102 -3.92 13.91 10.40
N CYS A 103 -4.55 14.58 9.42
CA CYS A 103 -4.53 16.04 9.36
C CYS A 103 -5.23 16.71 10.55
N ILE A 104 -6.34 16.12 11.02
CA ILE A 104 -7.10 16.66 12.14
C ILE A 104 -6.29 16.54 13.44
N ASP A 105 -5.56 15.43 13.62
CA ASP A 105 -4.71 15.19 14.79
C ASP A 105 -3.51 16.16 14.79
N GLU A 106 -2.93 16.46 13.62
CA GLU A 106 -1.86 17.46 13.50
C GLU A 106 -2.35 18.89 13.78
N LEU A 107 -3.59 19.22 13.44
CA LEU A 107 -4.21 20.51 13.81
C LEU A 107 -4.50 20.58 15.32
N ALA A 108 -4.93 19.47 15.91
CA ALA A 108 -5.22 19.35 17.34
C ALA A 108 -4.00 19.65 18.21
N ASP A 109 -2.81 19.29 17.73
CA ASP A 109 -1.53 19.53 18.42
C ASP A 109 -1.29 21.02 18.69
N PHE A 110 -1.66 21.90 17.75
CA PHE A 110 -1.56 23.36 17.94
C PHE A 110 -2.49 23.89 19.04
N ALA A 111 -3.52 23.13 19.40
CA ALA A 111 -4.43 23.43 20.52
C ALA A 111 -4.10 22.62 21.79
N GLY A 112 -3.07 21.75 21.76
CA GLY A 112 -2.75 20.84 22.85
C GLY A 112 -3.78 19.72 23.06
N LEU A 113 -4.59 19.40 22.04
CA LEU A 113 -5.70 18.44 22.10
C LEU A 113 -5.41 17.14 21.30
N LYS A 114 -4.15 16.91 20.92
CA LYS A 114 -3.78 15.79 20.05
C LYS A 114 -4.20 14.45 20.65
N ALA A 115 -3.92 14.23 21.94
CA ALA A 115 -4.21 12.95 22.59
C ALA A 115 -5.71 12.63 22.59
N GLU A 116 -6.56 13.62 22.90
CA GLU A 116 -8.01 13.45 22.95
C GLU A 116 -8.59 13.19 21.56
N ILE A 117 -8.13 13.94 20.54
CA ILE A 117 -8.61 13.79 19.16
C ILE A 117 -8.14 12.46 18.57
N SER A 118 -6.87 12.08 18.75
CA SER A 118 -6.34 10.79 18.28
C SER A 118 -7.09 9.60 18.87
N ALA A 119 -7.48 9.66 20.15
CA ALA A 119 -8.29 8.61 20.77
C ALA A 119 -9.68 8.48 20.12
N ILE A 120 -10.29 9.58 19.68
CA ILE A 120 -11.55 9.54 18.92
C ILE A 120 -11.31 8.97 17.51
N THR A 121 -10.22 9.40 16.85
CA THR A 121 -9.81 8.92 15.52
C THR A 121 -9.63 7.39 15.52
N GLU A 122 -8.87 6.84 16.47
CA GLU A 122 -8.66 5.40 16.60
C GLU A 122 -9.96 4.61 16.78
N ARG A 123 -10.86 5.10 17.65
CA ARG A 123 -12.15 4.45 17.89
C ARG A 123 -13.04 4.47 16.66
N ALA A 124 -13.04 5.57 15.90
CA ALA A 124 -13.75 5.66 14.62
C ALA A 124 -13.18 4.69 13.59
N MET A 125 -11.85 4.57 13.46
CA MET A 125 -11.20 3.63 12.54
C MET A 125 -11.43 2.16 12.91
N ARG A 126 -11.58 1.84 14.21
CA ARG A 126 -12.00 0.51 14.67
C ARG A 126 -13.50 0.22 14.48
N GLY A 127 -14.28 1.19 13.98
CA GLY A 127 -15.71 1.06 13.78
C GLY A 127 -16.55 1.15 15.07
N GLU A 128 -15.96 1.62 16.17
CA GLU A 128 -16.65 1.78 17.46
C GLU A 128 -17.50 3.06 17.53
N LEU A 129 -17.22 4.03 16.66
CA LEU A 129 -17.94 5.29 16.53
C LEU A 129 -18.42 5.47 15.08
N ASP A 130 -19.59 6.08 14.92
CA ASP A 130 -20.05 6.53 13.60
C ASP A 130 -19.07 7.57 13.05
N PHE A 131 -18.66 7.39 11.79
CA PHE A 131 -17.66 8.25 11.15
C PHE A 131 -18.10 9.73 11.12
N ALA A 132 -19.35 10.00 10.76
CA ALA A 132 -19.84 11.38 10.62
C ALA A 132 -19.95 12.08 11.98
N ALA A 133 -20.41 11.36 13.01
CA ALA A 133 -20.45 11.85 14.38
C ALA A 133 -19.02 12.11 14.92
N ALA A 134 -18.11 11.15 14.76
CA ALA A 134 -16.72 11.27 15.19
C ALA A 134 -15.98 12.41 14.47
N LEU A 135 -16.26 12.62 13.17
CA LEU A 135 -15.71 13.75 12.43
C LEU A 135 -16.23 15.09 12.97
N LYS A 136 -17.54 15.21 13.23
CA LYS A 136 -18.12 16.44 13.81
C LYS A 136 -17.59 16.73 15.20
N GLU A 137 -17.41 15.70 16.03
CA GLU A 137 -16.83 15.84 17.37
C GLU A 137 -15.41 16.37 17.30
N ARG A 138 -14.52 15.70 16.55
CA ARG A 138 -13.12 16.10 16.39
C ARG A 138 -12.97 17.51 15.80
N VAL A 139 -13.71 17.83 14.75
CA VAL A 139 -13.68 19.17 14.15
C VAL A 139 -14.23 20.22 15.13
N GLY A 140 -15.26 19.88 15.90
CA GLY A 140 -15.82 20.76 16.93
C GLY A 140 -14.83 21.12 18.03
N MET A 141 -13.91 20.20 18.37
CA MET A 141 -12.86 20.43 19.35
C MET A 141 -11.81 21.45 18.88
N LEU A 142 -11.70 21.71 17.57
CA LEU A 142 -10.80 22.72 17.01
C LEU A 142 -11.39 24.14 17.07
N LYS A 143 -12.54 24.34 17.71
CA LYS A 143 -13.20 25.65 17.80
C LYS A 143 -12.29 26.68 18.48
N GLY A 144 -12.08 27.81 17.79
CA GLY A 144 -11.25 28.91 18.27
C GLY A 144 -9.81 28.87 17.78
N LEU A 145 -9.41 27.82 17.06
CA LEU A 145 -8.12 27.76 16.37
C LEU A 145 -8.09 28.79 15.22
N SER A 146 -7.01 29.56 15.12
CA SER A 146 -6.83 30.54 14.05
C SER A 146 -6.70 29.85 12.69
N GLU A 147 -7.29 30.44 11.64
CA GLU A 147 -7.11 29.96 10.26
C GLU A 147 -5.65 29.89 9.84
N SER A 148 -4.79 30.78 10.37
CA SER A 148 -3.35 30.76 10.13
C SER A 148 -2.67 29.45 10.54
N VAL A 149 -3.29 28.67 11.43
CA VAL A 149 -2.80 27.36 11.84
C VAL A 149 -2.89 26.33 10.71
N LEU A 150 -3.85 26.47 9.79
CA LEU A 150 -3.96 25.57 8.63
C LEU A 150 -2.71 25.66 7.75
N ASP A 151 -2.28 26.88 7.40
CA ASP A 151 -1.07 27.10 6.60
C ASP A 151 0.20 26.69 7.38
N ALA A 152 0.25 26.97 8.68
CA ALA A 152 1.37 26.53 9.53
C ALA A 152 1.49 25.01 9.58
N CYS A 153 0.38 24.29 9.78
CA CYS A 153 0.32 22.83 9.79
C CYS A 153 0.75 22.26 8.43
N TYR A 154 0.17 22.77 7.34
CA TYR A 154 0.52 22.38 5.98
C TYR A 154 2.03 22.49 5.70
N ARG A 155 2.65 23.62 6.07
CA ARG A 155 4.07 23.87 5.80
C ARG A 155 5.02 23.09 6.70
N THR A 156 4.62 22.77 7.92
CA THR A 156 5.55 22.26 8.95
C THR A 156 5.34 20.79 9.33
N ARG A 157 4.16 20.23 9.05
CA ARG A 157 3.79 18.86 9.47
C ARG A 157 3.49 17.92 8.31
N ILE A 158 2.92 18.44 7.22
CA ILE A 158 2.42 17.59 6.14
C ILE A 158 3.56 17.22 5.19
N ALA A 159 3.75 15.91 5.01
CA ALA A 159 4.73 15.35 4.09
C ALA A 159 4.09 14.21 3.28
N LEU A 160 4.37 14.19 1.99
CA LEU A 160 3.94 13.10 1.11
C LEU A 160 4.65 11.81 1.50
N ASN A 161 3.92 10.70 1.46
CA ASN A 161 4.50 9.38 1.62
C ASN A 161 5.52 9.10 0.51
N PRO A 162 6.55 8.27 0.79
CA PRO A 162 7.47 7.80 -0.23
C PRO A 162 6.73 7.23 -1.44
N GLY A 163 7.19 7.58 -2.64
CA GLY A 163 6.57 7.13 -3.90
C GLY A 163 5.30 7.84 -4.33
N ALA A 164 4.64 8.66 -3.49
CA ALA A 164 3.37 9.32 -3.85
C ALA A 164 3.49 10.23 -5.09
N LYS A 165 4.58 11.01 -5.19
CA LYS A 165 4.86 11.83 -6.37
C LYS A 165 5.08 10.98 -7.62
N THR A 166 5.88 9.92 -7.50
CA THR A 166 6.19 9.00 -8.60
C THR A 166 4.94 8.28 -9.10
N LEU A 167 4.08 7.83 -8.19
CA LEU A 167 2.80 7.20 -8.49
C LEU A 167 1.94 8.10 -9.39
N VAL A 168 1.72 9.36 -8.98
CA VAL A 168 0.90 10.31 -9.74
C VAL A 168 1.54 10.65 -11.09
N ALA A 169 2.86 10.81 -11.15
CA ALA A 169 3.56 11.15 -12.39
C ALA A 169 3.60 10.01 -13.43
N THR A 170 3.39 8.76 -12.99
CA THR A 170 3.51 7.55 -13.84
C THR A 170 2.15 7.03 -14.33
N MET A 171 1.03 7.53 -13.79
CA MET A 171 -0.34 7.20 -14.20
C MET A 171 -0.67 7.73 -15.60
#